data_AF-A0A3G8DJ55-F1
#
_entry.id   AF-A0A3G8DJ55-F1
#
_cell.length_a   1.000
_cell.length_b   1.000
_cell.length_c   1.000
_cell.angle_alpha   90.00
_cell.angle_beta   90.00
_cell.angle_gamma   90.00
#
_symmetry.space_group_name_H-M   'P 1'
#
loop_
_entity.id
_entity.type
_entity.pdbx_description
1 polymer ?
#
loop_
_entity_poly.entity_id
_entity_poly.type
_entity_poly.pdbx_seq_one_letter_code
_entity_poly.pdbx_strand_id
1 'polypeptide(L)'
;MEELVGREKEVEHCISQILSKNWIIIGGQREIGKTSLMKVVINEIKKREQIAGIYINLRGVRSLNSLLTILVSEINKEKISWRFKVNINFLITSAGIEIRGGSKRRVVNSLIELLNSSDEIVIAFDEVQELSFASKQFLDILGNVYATNPKVHMIFSGSYVGLVKALLSPPSDSPLHGRPPTEIRL
;
A
#
# COMPACT_ATOMS: atom_id res chain seq x y z
N MET A 1 18.89 -12.75 0.55
CA MET A 1 19.46 -12.16 -0.67
C MET A 1 19.59 -13.16 -1.82
N GLU A 2 19.55 -14.48 -1.59
CA GLU A 2 19.60 -15.48 -2.68
C GLU A 2 18.42 -15.44 -3.68
N GLU A 3 17.29 -14.82 -3.34
CA GLU A 3 16.10 -14.80 -4.22
C GLU A 3 16.15 -13.76 -5.35
N LEU A 4 17.16 -12.87 -5.41
CA LEU A 4 17.23 -11.77 -6.39
C LEU A 4 18.68 -11.41 -6.73
N VAL A 5 19.36 -12.27 -7.48
CA VAL A 5 20.71 -12.01 -7.98
C VAL A 5 20.67 -10.88 -9.01
N GLY A 6 21.50 -9.84 -8.82
CA GLY A 6 21.72 -8.79 -9.83
C GLY A 6 20.74 -7.62 -9.78
N ARG A 7 19.94 -7.48 -8.71
CA ARG A 7 19.03 -6.33 -8.50
C ARG A 7 19.34 -5.52 -7.25
N GLU A 8 20.59 -5.56 -6.81
CA GLU A 8 21.02 -4.87 -5.59
C GLU A 8 20.83 -3.35 -5.73
N LYS A 9 21.07 -2.80 -6.92
CA LYS A 9 20.89 -1.36 -7.19
C LYS A 9 19.44 -0.92 -7.05
N GLU A 10 18.50 -1.70 -7.57
CA GLU A 10 17.07 -1.41 -7.48
C GLU A 10 16.59 -1.51 -6.03
N VAL A 11 17.06 -2.52 -5.29
CA VAL A 11 16.76 -2.65 -3.85
C VAL A 11 17.27 -1.44 -3.07
N GLU A 12 18.54 -1.07 -3.21
CA GLU A 12 19.11 0.08 -2.51
C GLU A 12 18.43 1.39 -2.92
N HIS A 13 18.09 1.54 -4.21
CA HIS A 13 17.34 2.71 -4.67
C HIS A 13 15.95 2.77 -4.01
N CYS A 14 15.21 1.66 -3.95
CA CYS A 14 13.92 1.61 -3.26
C CYS A 14 14.06 2.03 -1.78
N ILE A 15 15.04 1.47 -1.07
CA ILE A 15 15.29 1.79 0.33
C ILE A 15 15.59 3.27 0.51
N SER A 16 16.46 3.83 -0.32
CA SER A 16 16.82 5.26 -0.27
C SER A 16 15.61 6.18 -0.46
N GLN A 17 14.69 5.81 -1.36
CA GLN A 17 13.48 6.59 -1.63
C GLN A 17 12.49 6.50 -0.46
N ILE A 18 12.32 5.32 0.14
CA ILE A 18 11.47 5.14 1.32
C ILE A 18 12.00 5.97 2.49
N LEU A 19 13.29 5.92 2.78
CA LEU A 19 13.94 6.72 3.82
C LEU A 19 13.85 8.23 3.54
N SER A 20 13.81 8.62 2.26
CA SER A 20 13.57 9.99 1.82
C SER A 20 12.08 10.39 1.84
N LYS A 21 11.21 9.53 2.38
CA LYS A 21 9.74 9.70 2.47
C LYS A 21 9.02 9.77 1.12
N ASN A 22 9.67 9.30 0.06
CA ASN A 22 9.03 9.15 -1.23
C ASN A 22 8.25 7.84 -1.28
N TRP A 23 7.05 7.91 -1.83
CA TRP A 23 6.34 6.70 -2.24
C TRP A 23 6.92 6.18 -3.55
N ILE A 24 6.79 4.88 -3.78
CA ILE A 24 7.42 4.21 -4.91
C ILE A 24 6.37 3.51 -5.74
N ILE A 25 6.57 3.50 -7.06
CA ILE A 25 5.87 2.58 -7.95
C ILE A 25 6.87 1.75 -8.76
N ILE A 26 6.80 0.44 -8.59
CA ILE A 26 7.58 -0.55 -9.36
C ILE A 26 6.76 -0.92 -10.59
N GLY A 27 7.14 -0.34 -11.72
CA GLY A 27 6.51 -0.57 -13.02
C GLY A 27 7.28 -1.59 -13.86
N GLY A 28 6.59 -2.24 -14.80
CA GLY A 28 7.19 -3.20 -15.72
C GLY A 28 6.18 -4.22 -16.27
N GLN A 29 6.61 -5.03 -17.23
CA GLN A 29 5.77 -6.09 -17.79
C GLN A 29 5.44 -7.18 -16.76
N ARG A 30 4.48 -8.07 -17.07
CA ARG A 30 4.19 -9.22 -16.20
C ARG A 30 5.42 -10.13 -16.12
N GLU A 31 5.59 -10.81 -14.98
CA GLU A 31 6.65 -11.80 -14.76
C GLU A 31 8.10 -11.24 -14.76
N ILE A 32 8.27 -9.93 -14.82
CA ILE A 32 9.59 -9.28 -14.76
C ILE A 32 10.20 -9.20 -13.34
N GLY A 33 9.59 -9.84 -12.34
CA GLY A 33 10.12 -9.87 -10.96
C GLY A 33 9.76 -8.68 -10.06
N LYS A 34 8.69 -7.93 -10.35
CA LYS A 34 8.23 -6.81 -9.51
C LYS A 34 7.88 -7.24 -8.09
N THR A 35 7.08 -8.31 -7.96
CA THR A 35 6.70 -8.89 -6.68
C THR A 35 7.91 -9.32 -5.86
N SER A 36 8.89 -9.97 -6.50
CA SER A 36 10.12 -10.38 -5.83
C SER A 36 10.89 -9.17 -5.31
N LEU A 37 11.06 -8.12 -6.13
CA LEU A 37 11.77 -6.91 -5.72
C LEU A 37 11.08 -6.28 -4.50
N MET A 38 9.75 -6.15 -4.56
CA MET A 38 8.97 -5.56 -3.48
C MET A 38 9.11 -6.34 -2.17
N LYS A 39 9.04 -7.68 -2.21
CA LYS A 39 9.24 -8.53 -1.02
C LYS A 39 10.64 -8.41 -0.44
N VAL A 40 11.67 -8.36 -1.29
CA VAL A 40 13.05 -8.16 -0.84
C VAL A 40 13.23 -6.81 -0.17
N VAL A 41 12.72 -5.73 -0.76
CA VAL A 41 12.80 -4.37 -0.19
C VAL A 41 12.15 -4.32 1.19
N ILE A 42 10.94 -4.86 1.35
CA ILE A 42 10.25 -4.91 2.65
C ILE A 42 11.09 -5.65 3.70
N ASN A 43 11.64 -6.81 3.33
CA ASN A 43 12.43 -7.63 4.24
C ASN A 43 13.74 -6.93 4.63
N GLU A 44 14.41 -6.27 3.69
CA GLU A 44 15.64 -5.52 3.96
C GLU A 44 15.38 -4.31 4.85
N ILE A 45 14.30 -3.54 4.62
CA ILE A 45 13.91 -2.43 5.50
C ILE A 45 13.61 -2.92 6.91
N LYS A 46 12.85 -4.02 7.05
CA LYS A 46 12.53 -4.61 8.35
C LYS A 46 13.78 -5.02 9.12
N LYS A 47 14.80 -5.53 8.42
CA LYS A 47 16.07 -5.97 9.02
C LYS A 47 17.01 -4.83 9.37
N ARG A 48 17.19 -3.86 8.46
CA ARG A 48 18.19 -2.80 8.57
C ARG A 48 17.70 -1.62 9.40
N GLU A 49 16.48 -1.19 9.14
CA GLU A 49 15.90 0.04 9.68
C GLU A 49 14.91 -0.22 10.83
N GLN A 50 14.59 -1.50 11.09
CA GLN A 50 13.59 -1.92 12.09
C GLN A 50 12.19 -1.31 11.84
N ILE A 51 11.90 -0.90 10.61
CA ILE A 51 10.58 -0.40 10.21
C ILE A 51 9.68 -1.59 9.87
N ALA A 52 8.45 -1.57 10.37
CA ALA A 52 7.50 -2.63 10.09
C ALA A 52 7.12 -2.68 8.60
N GLY A 53 6.88 -3.87 8.08
CA GLY A 53 6.65 -4.09 6.65
C GLY A 53 5.43 -4.97 6.40
N ILE A 54 4.50 -4.49 5.58
CA ILE A 54 3.30 -5.22 5.18
C ILE A 54 3.29 -5.41 3.67
N TYR A 55 3.07 -6.64 3.23
CA TYR A 55 2.86 -6.98 1.82
C TYR A 55 1.42 -7.40 1.57
N ILE A 56 0.78 -6.80 0.57
CA ILE A 56 -0.60 -7.10 0.17
C ILE A 56 -0.65 -7.38 -1.32
N ASN A 57 -1.20 -8.53 -1.69
CA ASN A 57 -1.56 -8.83 -3.07
C ASN A 57 -3.03 -8.48 -3.32
N LEU A 58 -3.28 -7.57 -4.26
CA LEU A 58 -4.63 -7.06 -4.54
C LEU A 58 -5.41 -7.88 -5.56
N ARG A 59 -4.85 -8.97 -6.09
CA ARG A 59 -5.56 -9.85 -7.03
C ARG A 59 -6.87 -10.34 -6.42
N GLY A 60 -7.96 -10.11 -7.14
CA GLY A 60 -9.29 -10.56 -6.70
C GLY A 60 -9.96 -9.64 -5.69
N VAL A 61 -9.35 -8.52 -5.30
CA VAL A 61 -10.03 -7.50 -4.48
C VAL A 61 -11.08 -6.78 -5.33
N ARG A 62 -12.35 -6.90 -4.95
CA ARG A 62 -13.49 -6.32 -5.70
C ARG A 62 -14.23 -5.22 -4.95
N SER A 63 -13.82 -4.88 -3.73
CA SER A 63 -14.43 -3.82 -2.93
C SER A 63 -13.43 -3.20 -1.96
N LEU A 64 -13.69 -1.96 -1.52
CA LEU A 64 -12.88 -1.30 -0.49
C LEU A 64 -13.01 -2.00 0.88
N ASN A 65 -14.14 -2.69 1.14
CA ASN A 65 -14.30 -3.50 2.35
C ASN A 65 -13.32 -4.68 2.33
N SER A 66 -13.17 -5.36 1.20
CA SER A 66 -12.20 -6.45 1.05
C SER A 66 -10.77 -5.96 1.23
N LEU A 67 -10.43 -4.77 0.70
CA LEU A 67 -9.14 -4.12 0.96
C LEU A 67 -8.92 -3.87 2.46
N LEU A 68 -9.91 -3.29 3.16
CA LEU A 68 -9.82 -3.03 4.60
C LEU A 68 -9.62 -4.33 5.39
N THR A 69 -10.39 -5.37 5.08
CA THR A 69 -10.29 -6.68 5.74
C THR A 69 -8.90 -7.30 5.56
N ILE A 70 -8.33 -7.23 4.36
CA ILE A 70 -6.98 -7.75 4.09
C ILE A 70 -5.92 -6.93 4.85
N LEU A 71 -6.00 -5.60 4.83
CA LEU A 71 -5.09 -4.74 5.58
C LEU A 71 -5.10 -5.09 7.07
N VAL A 72 -6.29 -5.15 7.70
CA VAL A 72 -6.43 -5.51 9.12
C VAL A 72 -5.84 -6.89 9.41
N SER A 73 -6.07 -7.87 8.54
CA SER A 73 -5.50 -9.21 8.66
C SER A 73 -3.97 -9.19 8.64
N GLU A 74 -3.35 -8.53 7.66
CA GLU A 74 -1.89 -8.50 7.53
C GLU A 74 -1.22 -7.69 8.65
N ILE A 75 -1.83 -6.59 9.09
CA ILE A 75 -1.35 -5.82 10.26
C ILE A 75 -1.32 -6.70 11.51
N ASN A 76 -2.39 -7.47 11.76
CA ASN A 76 -2.49 -8.33 12.92
C ASN A 76 -1.46 -9.47 12.89
N LYS A 77 -1.17 -10.04 11.71
CA LYS A 77 -0.16 -11.10 11.55
C LYS A 77 1.25 -10.64 11.89
N GLU A 78 1.60 -9.42 11.50
CA GLU A 78 2.93 -8.85 11.74
C GLU A 78 3.17 -8.45 13.21
N LYS A 79 2.17 -8.61 14.09
CA LYS A 79 2.22 -8.24 15.53
C LYS A 79 2.71 -6.81 15.76
N ILE A 80 2.50 -5.93 14.77
CA ILE A 80 2.91 -4.53 14.86
C ILE A 80 2.07 -3.91 15.98
N SER A 81 2.73 -3.27 16.95
CA SER A 81 2.06 -2.60 18.06
C SER A 81 1.32 -1.37 17.55
N TRP A 82 0.15 -1.57 16.95
CA TRP A 82 -0.71 -0.47 16.55
C TRP A 82 -1.37 0.11 17.78
N ARG A 83 -1.13 1.40 18.04
CA ARG A 83 -1.63 2.09 19.24
C ARG A 83 -3.15 2.33 19.22
N PHE A 84 -3.86 1.89 18.18
CA PHE A 84 -5.28 2.14 18.04
C PHE A 84 -6.13 0.91 18.37
N LYS A 85 -6.96 1.09 19.39
CA LYS A 85 -8.31 0.49 19.47
C LYS A 85 -9.14 1.08 18.33
N VAL A 86 -8.97 0.54 17.13
CA VAL A 86 -9.89 0.83 16.04
C VAL A 86 -11.26 0.28 16.44
N ASN A 87 -12.15 1.16 16.89
CA ASN A 87 -13.54 0.83 17.27
C ASN A 87 -14.39 0.69 15.99
N ILE A 88 -13.88 -0.04 15.00
CA ILE A 88 -14.71 -0.46 13.89
C ILE A 88 -15.54 -1.62 14.43
N ASN A 89 -16.86 -1.47 14.42
CA ASN A 89 -17.81 -2.55 14.68
C ASN A 89 -17.68 -3.60 13.57
N PHE A 90 -16.61 -4.38 13.64
CA PHE A 90 -16.38 -5.54 12.82
C PHE A 90 -17.17 -6.70 13.41
N LEU A 91 -18.07 -7.26 12.62
CA LEU A 91 -18.60 -8.59 12.84
C LEU A 91 -17.59 -9.57 12.23
N ILE A 92 -16.91 -10.34 13.08
CA ILE A 92 -16.16 -11.50 12.61
C ILE A 92 -17.18 -12.63 12.47
N THR A 93 -17.48 -13.01 11.23
CA THR A 93 -18.36 -14.13 10.88
C THR A 93 -17.52 -15.28 10.33
N SER A 94 -18.12 -16.46 10.14
CA SER A 94 -17.46 -17.57 9.43
C SER A 94 -17.09 -17.25 7.98
N ALA A 95 -17.64 -16.17 7.41
CA ALA A 95 -17.29 -15.65 6.08
C ALA A 95 -16.19 -14.57 6.11
N GLY A 96 -15.71 -14.15 7.28
CA GLY A 96 -14.64 -13.15 7.44
C GLY A 96 -15.07 -11.92 8.24
N ILE A 97 -14.42 -10.78 7.97
CA ILE A 97 -14.65 -9.50 8.65
C ILE A 97 -15.71 -8.68 7.89
N GLU A 98 -16.86 -8.41 8.51
CA GLU A 98 -17.91 -7.52 8.00
C GLU A 98 -17.99 -6.22 8.80
N ILE A 99 -18.07 -5.07 8.12
CA ILE A 99 -18.30 -3.78 8.78
C ILE A 99 -19.81 -3.60 8.96
N ARG A 100 -20.31 -3.54 10.20
CA ARG A 100 -21.75 -3.32 10.45
C ARG A 100 -22.22 -1.98 9.86
N GLY A 101 -23.21 -2.03 8.95
CA GLY A 101 -23.93 -0.86 8.42
C GLY A 101 -23.11 0.16 7.65
N GLY A 102 -21.96 -0.24 7.07
CA GLY A 102 -21.01 0.70 6.48
C GLY A 102 -21.40 1.16 5.07
N SER A 103 -21.85 2.41 4.95
CA SER A 103 -21.85 3.09 3.65
C SER A 103 -20.44 3.15 3.07
N LYS A 104 -20.31 3.28 1.74
CA LYS A 104 -19.01 3.42 1.05
C LYS A 104 -18.11 4.49 1.70
N ARG A 105 -18.70 5.58 2.21
CA ARG A 105 -18.00 6.64 2.95
C ARG A 105 -17.38 6.14 4.26
N ARG A 106 -18.09 5.30 5.02
CA ARG A 106 -17.57 4.75 6.28
C ARG A 106 -16.32 3.89 6.03
N VAL A 107 -16.34 3.09 4.98
CA VAL A 107 -15.22 2.20 4.61
C VAL A 107 -13.97 3.01 4.24
N VAL A 108 -14.15 4.07 3.45
CA VAL A 108 -13.08 5.01 3.10
C VAL A 108 -12.49 5.65 4.35
N ASN A 109 -13.33 6.14 5.26
CA ASN A 109 -12.86 6.72 6.52
C ASN A 109 -12.11 5.70 7.38
N SER A 110 -12.60 4.47 7.47
CA SER A 110 -11.92 3.39 8.19
C SER A 110 -10.56 3.05 7.60
N LEU A 111 -10.41 3.06 6.27
CA LEU A 111 -9.12 2.87 5.60
C LEU A 111 -8.15 4.01 5.95
N ILE A 112 -8.63 5.26 5.92
CA ILE A 112 -7.84 6.44 6.28
C ILE A 112 -7.40 6.37 7.75
N GLU A 113 -8.33 6.10 8.68
CA GLU A 113 -8.06 5.97 10.10
C GLU A 113 -7.05 4.85 10.37
N LEU A 114 -7.23 3.69 9.73
CA LEU A 114 -6.31 2.57 9.81
C LEU A 114 -4.91 3.04 9.38
N LEU A 115 -4.74 3.49 8.14
CA LEU A 115 -3.43 3.88 7.62
C LEU A 115 -2.77 4.99 8.46
N ASN A 116 -3.52 6.02 8.87
CA ASN A 116 -2.99 7.11 9.69
C ASN A 116 -2.67 6.72 11.14
N SER A 117 -3.27 5.66 11.67
CA SER A 117 -3.03 5.19 13.05
C SER A 117 -1.72 4.40 13.24
N SER A 118 -1.05 4.07 12.14
CA SER A 118 0.20 3.33 12.14
C SER A 118 1.35 4.14 12.73
N ASP A 119 2.20 3.47 13.52
CA ASP A 119 3.60 3.89 13.70
C ASP A 119 4.34 3.78 12.34
N GLU A 120 5.65 4.06 12.32
CA GLU A 120 6.44 4.00 11.08
C GLU A 120 6.37 2.63 10.40
N ILE A 121 5.87 2.62 9.16
CA ILE A 121 5.51 1.40 8.44
C ILE A 121 5.68 1.56 6.93
N VAL A 122 6.11 0.47 6.28
CA VAL A 122 6.08 0.30 4.82
C VAL A 122 4.92 -0.62 4.45
N ILE A 123 4.02 -0.14 3.58
CA ILE A 123 2.90 -0.92 3.06
C ILE A 123 3.06 -1.07 1.55
N ALA A 124 3.14 -2.32 1.11
CA ALA A 124 3.34 -2.68 -0.28
C ALA A 124 2.06 -3.24 -0.89
N PHE A 125 1.55 -2.57 -1.93
CA PHE A 125 0.37 -2.94 -2.69
C PHE A 125 0.76 -3.53 -4.05
N ASP A 126 0.70 -4.86 -4.17
CA ASP A 126 0.96 -5.57 -5.42
C ASP A 126 -0.29 -5.59 -6.31
N GLU A 127 -0.08 -5.48 -7.62
CA GLU A 127 -1.15 -5.45 -8.63
C GLU A 127 -2.20 -4.36 -8.39
N VAL A 128 -1.74 -3.14 -8.07
CA VAL A 128 -2.60 -2.01 -7.69
C VAL A 128 -3.68 -1.68 -8.71
N GLN A 129 -3.48 -2.03 -9.99
CA GLN A 129 -4.52 -1.86 -11.00
C GLN A 129 -5.82 -2.63 -10.69
N GLU A 130 -5.80 -3.66 -9.83
CA GLU A 130 -7.00 -4.37 -9.39
C GLU A 130 -7.99 -3.44 -8.66
N LEU A 131 -7.50 -2.34 -8.08
CA LEU A 131 -8.34 -1.31 -7.44
C LEU A 131 -8.96 -0.30 -8.42
N SER A 132 -8.84 -0.52 -9.74
CA SER A 132 -9.32 0.43 -10.74
C SER A 132 -10.81 0.76 -10.62
N PHE A 133 -11.64 -0.16 -10.09
CA PHE A 133 -13.06 0.05 -9.82
C PHE A 133 -13.35 1.18 -8.79
N ALA A 134 -12.35 1.56 -7.99
CA ALA A 134 -12.43 2.57 -6.95
C ALA A 134 -11.28 3.59 -7.04
N SER A 135 -10.71 3.81 -8.23
CA SER A 135 -9.53 4.66 -8.45
C SER A 135 -9.62 6.01 -7.74
N LYS A 136 -10.73 6.74 -7.91
CA LYS A 136 -10.91 8.06 -7.28
C LYS A 136 -10.84 7.97 -5.75
N GLN A 137 -11.60 7.05 -5.16
CA GLN A 137 -11.59 6.89 -3.71
C GLN A 137 -10.23 6.45 -3.18
N PHE A 138 -9.52 5.60 -3.92
CA PHE A 138 -8.18 5.18 -3.54
C PHE A 138 -7.19 6.36 -3.58
N LEU A 139 -7.22 7.18 -4.64
CA LEU A 139 -6.43 8.42 -4.71
C LEU A 139 -6.78 9.40 -3.58
N ASP A 140 -8.06 9.51 -3.20
CA ASP A 140 -8.50 10.33 -2.07
C ASP A 140 -7.92 9.83 -0.73
N ILE A 141 -7.97 8.51 -0.49
CA ILE A 141 -7.37 7.88 0.70
C ILE A 141 -5.87 8.14 0.73
N LEU A 142 -5.19 7.88 -0.37
CA LEU A 142 -3.75 8.08 -0.51
C LEU A 142 -3.37 9.54 -0.27
N GLY A 143 -4.08 10.47 -0.90
CA GLY A 143 -3.87 11.90 -0.71
C GLY A 143 -4.00 12.33 0.75
N ASN A 144 -5.00 11.80 1.46
CA ASN A 144 -5.16 12.07 2.88
C ASN A 144 -3.99 11.53 3.70
N VAL A 145 -3.60 10.27 3.50
CA VAL A 145 -2.50 9.64 4.26
C VAL A 145 -1.18 10.36 3.99
N TYR A 146 -0.88 10.67 2.73
CA TYR A 146 0.32 11.41 2.35
C TYR A 146 0.40 12.77 3.07
N ALA A 147 -0.73 13.50 3.17
CA ALA A 147 -0.78 14.80 3.81
C ALA A 147 -0.71 14.74 5.34
N THR A 148 -1.14 13.62 5.95
CA THR A 148 -1.41 13.56 7.39
C THR A 148 -0.38 12.73 8.16
N ASN A 149 0.15 11.65 7.56
CA ASN A 149 1.09 10.75 8.22
C ASN A 149 2.33 10.48 7.35
N PRO A 150 3.43 11.26 7.51
CA PRO A 150 4.67 11.08 6.76
C PRO A 150 5.47 9.83 7.15
N LYS A 151 4.98 9.02 8.11
CA LYS A 151 5.61 7.77 8.55
C LYS A 151 5.00 6.53 7.88
N VAL A 152 3.99 6.72 7.03
CA VAL A 152 3.40 5.67 6.20
C VAL A 152 4.02 5.74 4.82
N HIS A 153 4.90 4.79 4.54
CA HIS A 153 5.58 4.66 3.26
C HIS A 153 4.84 3.65 2.41
N MET A 154 4.61 3.97 1.14
CA MET A 154 3.89 3.08 0.23
C MET A 154 4.75 2.66 -0.95
N ILE A 155 4.70 1.36 -1.25
CA ILE A 155 5.25 0.78 -2.47
C ILE A 155 4.07 0.24 -3.28
N PHE A 156 3.97 0.62 -4.54
CA PHE A 156 2.99 0.09 -5.46
C PHE A 156 3.67 -0.79 -6.50
N SER A 157 3.00 -1.84 -6.95
CA SER A 157 3.36 -2.52 -8.19
C SER A 157 2.14 -2.67 -9.09
N GLY A 158 2.37 -2.64 -10.39
CA GLY A 158 1.31 -2.93 -11.35
C GLY A 158 1.75 -2.81 -12.80
N SER A 159 0.89 -3.25 -13.70
CA SER A 159 1.02 -2.96 -15.13
C SER A 159 0.54 -1.54 -15.42
N TYR A 160 1.13 -0.87 -16.41
CA TYR A 160 0.86 0.54 -16.80
C TYR A 160 -0.54 0.77 -17.39
N VAL A 161 -1.58 0.59 -16.58
CA VAL A 161 -2.99 0.75 -16.97
C VAL A 161 -3.78 1.39 -15.82
N GLY A 162 -4.88 2.07 -16.17
CA GLY A 162 -5.85 2.59 -15.20
C GLY A 162 -5.20 3.36 -14.05
N LEU A 163 -5.40 2.85 -12.83
CA LEU A 163 -4.91 3.45 -11.60
C LEU A 163 -3.38 3.66 -11.55
N VAL A 164 -2.59 2.77 -12.17
CA VAL A 164 -1.12 2.94 -12.22
C VAL A 164 -0.74 4.21 -12.98
N LYS A 165 -1.41 4.49 -14.11
CA LYS A 165 -1.20 5.74 -14.86
C LYS A 165 -1.62 6.96 -14.02
N ALA A 166 -2.73 6.85 -13.27
CA ALA A 166 -3.20 7.92 -12.41
C ALA A 166 -2.27 8.16 -11.19
N LEU A 167 -1.54 7.15 -10.71
CA LEU A 167 -0.51 7.34 -9.69
C LEU A 167 0.73 8.05 -10.25
N LEU A 168 1.18 7.64 -11.44
CA LEU A 168 2.34 8.23 -12.13
C LEU A 168 2.09 9.65 -12.64
N SER A 169 0.84 9.95 -12.99
CA SER A 169 0.42 11.26 -13.47
C SER A 169 -0.94 11.62 -12.85
N PRO A 170 -0.95 12.03 -11.57
CA PRO A 170 -2.19 12.36 -10.88
C PRO A 170 -2.92 13.52 -11.55
N PRO A 171 -4.23 13.38 -11.84
CA PRO A 171 -5.01 14.44 -12.46
C PRO A 171 -5.05 15.68 -11.55
N SER A 172 -5.32 16.85 -12.13
CA SER A 172 -5.25 18.13 -11.40
C SER A 172 -6.21 18.25 -10.23
N ASP A 173 -7.31 17.48 -10.24
CA ASP A 173 -8.28 17.38 -9.15
C ASP A 173 -7.94 16.29 -8.11
N SER A 174 -6.85 15.55 -8.31
CA SER A 174 -6.35 14.55 -7.35
C SER A 174 -5.63 15.24 -6.20
N PRO A 175 -5.81 14.79 -4.94
CA PRO A 175 -5.01 15.30 -3.83
C PRO A 175 -3.52 14.90 -3.90
N LEU A 176 -3.15 13.99 -4.80
CA LEU A 176 -1.75 13.64 -5.10
C LEU A 176 -1.15 14.49 -6.24
N HIS A 177 -1.86 15.48 -6.76
CA HIS A 177 -1.35 16.32 -7.85
C HIS A 177 -0.03 17.00 -7.47
N GLY A 178 0.94 16.96 -8.39
CA GLY A 178 2.30 17.45 -8.17
C GLY A 178 3.17 16.57 -7.26
N ARG A 179 2.67 15.41 -6.82
CA ARG A 179 3.37 14.49 -5.90
C ARG A 179 3.31 13.03 -6.40
N PRO A 180 3.76 12.74 -7.63
CA PRO A 180 3.78 11.37 -8.12
C PRO A 180 4.79 10.52 -7.31
N PRO A 181 4.52 9.23 -7.09
CA PRO A 181 5.52 8.31 -6.57
C PRO A 181 6.75 8.24 -7.49
N THR A 182 7.92 7.98 -6.90
CA THR A 182 9.14 7.68 -7.66
C THR A 182 8.95 6.38 -8.43
N GLU A 183 9.15 6.43 -9.75
CA GLU A 183 9.02 5.28 -10.61
C GLU A 183 10.31 4.47 -10.69
N ILE A 184 10.22 3.17 -10.43
CA ILE A 184 11.30 2.20 -10.63
C ILE A 184 10.87 1.26 -11.74
N ARG A 185 11.53 1.35 -12.89
CA ARG A 185 11.22 0.55 -14.07
C ARG A 185 12.07 -0.71 -14.09
N LEU A 186 11.39 -1.85 -14.19
CA LEU A 186 11.99 -3.17 -14.43
C LEU A 186 11.74 -3.62 -15.86
#